data_AF-A0A1I5QEC1-F1
#
_entry.id   AF-A0A1I5QEC1-F1
#
_cell.length_a   1.000
_cell.length_b   1.000
_cell.length_c   1.000
_cell.angle_alpha   90.00
_cell.angle_beta   90.00
_cell.angle_gamma   90.00
#
_symmetry.space_group_name_H-M   'P 1'
#
loop_
_entity.id
_entity.type
_entity.pdbx_description
1 polymer ?
#
loop_
_entity_poly.entity_id
_entity_poly.type
_entity_poly.pdbx_seq_one_letter_code
_entity_poly.pdbx_strand_id
1 'polypeptide(L)'
;MTVTIHELIERKKPADLEKIERTLAAQPARSPEAEAALSALIWRRRTDGRSGLLGAFMHKDCAERIAMLGDHLEEIGAHDAAAALRELRAEIPLSDDLIGRGLIDWVDSRPDIVREARELDSRLEDVAPLIWDYLRDCGDAVPDLPLHQPRRGLLARWLS
;
A
#
# COMPACT_ATOMS: atom_id res chain seq x y z
N MET A 1 13.63 24.02 6.37
CA MET A 1 14.36 22.75 6.37
C MET A 1 13.54 21.74 5.60
N THR A 2 14.11 21.14 4.57
CA THR A 2 13.48 20.06 3.79
C THR A 2 13.71 18.77 4.55
N VAL A 3 12.64 18.18 5.07
CA VAL A 3 12.70 16.85 5.69
C VAL A 3 12.83 15.82 4.57
N THR A 4 13.67 14.80 4.77
CA THR A 4 13.88 13.72 3.79
C THR A 4 13.24 12.40 4.23
N ILE A 5 13.22 11.39 3.36
CA ILE A 5 12.71 10.05 3.71
C ILE A 5 13.53 9.43 4.84
N HIS A 6 14.87 9.53 4.80
CA HIS A 6 15.72 9.00 5.86
C HIS A 6 15.46 9.67 7.21
N GLU A 7 15.30 11.00 7.24
CA GLU A 7 14.94 11.71 8.46
C GLU A 7 13.59 11.26 9.05
N LEU A 8 12.65 10.80 8.20
CA LEU A 8 11.38 10.25 8.67
C LEU A 8 11.53 8.82 9.19
N ILE A 9 12.35 7.99 8.54
CA ILE A 9 12.67 6.62 8.98
C ILE A 9 13.26 6.61 10.38
N GLU A 10 14.16 7.54 10.68
CA GLU A 10 14.76 7.66 12.02
C GLU A 10 13.75 8.04 13.11
N ARG A 11 12.70 8.81 12.77
CA ARG A 11 11.71 9.30 13.74
C ARG A 11 10.69 8.24 14.15
N LYS A 12 10.44 7.24 13.30
CA LYS A 12 9.49 6.13 13.50
C LYS A 12 8.09 6.56 13.98
N LYS A 13 7.58 7.70 13.52
CA LYS A 13 6.23 8.15 13.90
C LYS A 13 5.20 7.56 12.94
N PRO A 14 4.07 7.00 13.40
CA PRO A 14 3.04 6.45 12.52
C PRO A 14 2.56 7.43 11.43
N ALA A 15 2.46 8.72 11.75
CA ALA A 15 2.07 9.77 10.81
C ALA A 15 3.09 10.05 9.68
N ASP A 16 4.30 9.52 9.79
CA ASP A 16 5.35 9.71 8.80
C ASP A 16 5.27 8.67 7.65
N LEU A 17 4.65 7.51 7.88
CA LEU A 17 4.41 6.51 6.81
C LEU A 17 3.59 7.08 5.65
N GLU A 18 2.58 7.90 5.95
CA GLU A 18 1.75 8.55 4.92
C GLU A 18 2.55 9.57 4.08
N LYS A 19 3.55 10.22 4.69
CA LYS A 19 4.43 11.17 4.00
C LYS A 19 5.44 10.45 3.11
N ILE A 20 5.96 9.32 3.59
CA ILE A 20 6.82 8.42 2.82
C ILE A 20 6.05 7.89 1.62
N GLU A 21 4.83 7.36 1.81
CA GLU A 21 3.96 6.88 0.73
C GLU A 21 3.79 7.93 -0.37
N ARG A 22 3.37 9.15 0.00
CA ARG A 22 3.18 10.25 -0.96
C ARG A 22 4.46 10.61 -1.70
N THR A 23 5.60 10.56 -1.02
CA THR A 23 6.90 10.89 -1.61
C THR A 23 7.34 9.81 -2.59
N LEU A 24 7.19 8.53 -2.24
CA LEU A 24 7.46 7.39 -3.12
C LEU A 24 6.53 7.39 -4.35
N ALA A 25 5.22 7.61 -4.15
CA ALA A 25 4.23 7.62 -5.23
C ALA A 25 4.50 8.72 -6.27
N ALA A 26 5.05 9.85 -5.85
CA ALA A 26 5.36 10.96 -6.74
C ALA A 26 6.66 10.78 -7.54
N GLN A 27 7.43 9.71 -7.29
CA GLN A 27 8.67 9.46 -8.02
C GLN A 27 8.38 9.04 -9.47
N PRO A 28 9.07 9.61 -10.46
CA PRO A 28 8.90 9.24 -11.87
C PRO A 28 9.49 7.86 -12.19
N ALA A 29 10.50 7.42 -11.44
CA ALA A 29 11.10 6.10 -11.51
C ALA A 29 11.42 5.64 -10.08
N ARG A 30 11.16 4.37 -9.78
CA ARG A 30 11.38 3.76 -8.46
C ARG A 30 12.26 2.53 -8.61
N SER A 31 13.11 2.28 -7.62
CA SER A 31 13.79 1.00 -7.43
C SER A 31 12.77 -0.10 -7.06
N PRO A 32 13.11 -1.39 -7.24
CA PRO A 32 12.28 -2.50 -6.77
C PRO A 32 11.90 -2.36 -5.29
N GLU A 33 12.87 -1.99 -4.45
CA GLU A 33 12.68 -1.83 -3.01
C GLU A 33 11.69 -0.69 -2.70
N ALA A 34 11.77 0.42 -3.44
CA ALA A 34 10.83 1.52 -3.31
C ALA A 34 9.42 1.15 -3.82
N GLU A 35 9.28 0.28 -4.83
CA GLU A 35 7.98 -0.25 -5.28
C GLU A 35 7.37 -1.23 -4.27
N ALA A 36 8.18 -2.08 -3.66
CA ALA A 36 7.75 -3.01 -2.61
C ALA A 36 7.24 -2.23 -1.38
N ALA A 37 8.03 -1.28 -0.90
CA ALA A 37 7.64 -0.41 0.21
C ALA A 37 6.37 0.40 -0.10
N LEU A 38 6.26 0.97 -1.31
CA LEU A 38 5.06 1.71 -1.72
C LEU A 38 3.82 0.80 -1.75
N SER A 39 3.96 -0.43 -2.25
CA SER A 39 2.86 -1.39 -2.31
C SER A 39 2.37 -1.77 -0.92
N ALA A 40 3.29 -2.02 0.02
CA ALA A 40 2.96 -2.29 1.41
C ALA A 40 2.33 -1.09 2.14
N LEU A 41 2.78 0.13 1.86
CA LEU A 41 2.18 1.35 2.40
C LEU A 41 0.74 1.56 1.90
N ILE A 42 0.52 1.36 0.60
CA ILE A 42 -0.83 1.39 0.01
C ILE A 42 -1.69 0.32 0.64
N TRP A 43 -1.20 -0.93 0.72
CA TRP A 43 -1.90 -2.03 1.37
C TRP A 43 -2.34 -1.66 2.79
N ARG A 44 -1.38 -1.26 3.63
CA ARG A 44 -1.64 -0.81 5.00
C ARG A 44 -2.74 0.23 5.06
N ARG A 45 -2.64 1.30 4.27
CA ARG A 45 -3.63 2.40 4.26
C ARG A 45 -5.02 1.91 3.86
N ARG A 46 -5.11 0.88 3.02
CA ARG A 46 -6.38 0.36 2.50
C ARG A 46 -6.99 -0.73 3.36
N THR A 47 -6.18 -1.51 4.07
CA THR A 47 -6.66 -2.50 5.05
C THR A 47 -6.92 -1.89 6.42
N ASP A 48 -6.30 -0.75 6.76
CA ASP A 48 -6.56 -0.05 8.01
C ASP A 48 -8.03 0.39 8.14
N GLY A 49 -8.59 0.23 9.34
CA GLY A 49 -9.94 0.69 9.67
C GLY A 49 -11.06 -0.26 9.21
N ARG A 50 -12.13 0.29 8.62
CA ARG A 50 -13.37 -0.49 8.31
C ARG A 50 -13.38 -1.13 6.92
N SER A 51 -12.39 -0.84 6.10
CA SER A 51 -12.33 -1.32 4.71
C SER A 51 -11.92 -2.79 4.64
N GLY A 52 -10.96 -3.20 5.49
CA GLY A 52 -10.44 -4.56 5.52
C GLY A 52 -9.83 -5.01 4.19
N LEU A 53 -9.51 -6.30 4.09
CA LEU A 53 -8.90 -6.97 2.94
C LEU A 53 -9.75 -6.74 1.70
N LEU A 54 -11.06 -7.01 1.78
CA LEU A 54 -11.96 -6.91 0.63
C LEU A 54 -12.09 -5.47 0.12
N GLY A 55 -12.21 -4.50 1.03
CA GLY A 55 -12.25 -3.09 0.67
C GLY A 55 -10.94 -2.60 0.06
N ALA A 56 -9.80 -3.14 0.53
CA ALA A 56 -8.51 -2.88 -0.09
C ALA A 56 -8.46 -3.42 -1.52
N PHE A 57 -8.85 -4.67 -1.74
CA PHE A 57 -8.93 -5.30 -3.07
C PHE A 57 -9.82 -4.53 -4.07
N MET A 58 -10.93 -3.98 -3.59
CA MET A 58 -11.85 -3.18 -4.41
C MET A 58 -11.32 -1.78 -4.73
N HIS A 59 -10.27 -1.32 -4.04
CA HIS A 59 -9.72 -0.01 -4.29
C HIS A 59 -8.77 -0.04 -5.50
N LYS A 60 -8.95 0.94 -6.41
CA LYS A 60 -8.18 1.05 -7.66
C LYS A 60 -6.67 0.87 -7.48
N ASP A 61 -6.05 1.61 -6.55
CA ASP A 61 -4.60 1.53 -6.29
C ASP A 61 -4.09 0.12 -5.95
N CYS A 62 -4.88 -0.68 -5.24
CA CYS A 62 -4.54 -2.06 -4.90
C CYS A 62 -4.85 -3.01 -6.06
N ALA A 63 -5.99 -2.83 -6.74
CA ALA A 63 -6.36 -3.61 -7.91
C ALA A 63 -5.33 -3.49 -9.04
N GLU A 64 -4.79 -2.29 -9.28
CA GLU A 64 -3.73 -2.06 -10.28
C GLU A 64 -2.40 -2.77 -9.93
N ARG A 65 -2.21 -3.12 -8.65
CA ARG A 65 -0.98 -3.75 -8.13
C ARG A 65 -1.18 -5.22 -7.78
N ILE A 66 -2.38 -5.77 -7.96
CA ILE A 66 -2.77 -7.05 -7.36
C ILE A 66 -1.89 -8.23 -7.80
N ALA A 67 -1.40 -8.19 -9.04
CA ALA A 67 -0.51 -9.21 -9.60
C ALA A 67 0.85 -9.28 -8.89
N MET A 68 1.35 -8.16 -8.37
CA MET A 68 2.67 -8.05 -7.74
C MET A 68 2.61 -7.80 -6.23
N LEU A 69 1.44 -7.44 -5.71
CA LEU A 69 1.26 -7.04 -4.32
C LEU A 69 1.60 -8.18 -3.34
N GLY A 70 1.31 -9.44 -3.71
CA GLY A 70 1.64 -10.60 -2.89
C GLY A 70 3.16 -10.77 -2.75
N ASP A 71 3.89 -10.57 -3.84
CA ASP A 71 5.35 -10.71 -3.85
C ASP A 71 6.02 -9.54 -3.13
N HIS A 72 5.50 -8.32 -3.28
CA HIS A 72 5.97 -7.16 -2.52
C HIS A 72 5.71 -7.31 -1.01
N LEU A 73 4.56 -7.87 -0.61
CA LEU A 73 4.27 -8.14 0.80
C LEU A 73 5.21 -9.22 1.35
N GLU A 74 5.50 -10.26 0.57
CA GLU A 74 6.48 -11.29 0.92
C GLU A 74 7.89 -10.70 1.10
N GLU A 75 8.30 -9.80 0.19
CA GLU A 75 9.61 -9.16 0.17
C GLU A 75 9.85 -8.31 1.42
N ILE A 76 8.82 -7.62 1.93
CA ILE A 76 8.91 -6.86 3.18
C ILE A 76 8.74 -7.72 4.45
N GLY A 77 8.59 -9.04 4.31
CA GLY A 77 8.38 -9.97 5.42
C GLY A 77 6.94 -10.07 5.93
N ALA A 78 5.96 -9.48 5.23
CA ALA A 78 4.54 -9.53 5.57
C ALA A 78 3.87 -10.82 5.05
N HIS A 79 4.39 -11.98 5.46
CA HIS A 79 4.01 -13.30 4.96
C HIS A 79 2.50 -13.59 5.12
N ASP A 80 1.91 -13.25 6.25
CA ASP A 80 0.47 -13.49 6.49
C ASP A 80 -0.41 -12.64 5.58
N ALA A 81 -0.01 -11.38 5.33
CA ALA A 81 -0.70 -10.51 4.40
C ALA A 81 -0.57 -10.99 2.95
N ALA A 82 0.63 -11.45 2.56
CA ALA A 82 0.87 -12.05 1.25
C ALA A 82 0.04 -13.32 1.03
N ALA A 83 -0.01 -14.20 2.04
CA ALA A 83 -0.82 -15.41 2.00
C ALA A 83 -2.31 -15.10 1.90
N ALA A 84 -2.81 -14.18 2.73
CA ALA A 84 -4.22 -13.79 2.71
C ALA A 84 -4.64 -13.15 1.38
N LEU A 85 -3.77 -12.33 0.79
CA LEU A 85 -3.98 -11.77 -0.54
C LEU A 85 -4.09 -12.88 -1.59
N ARG A 86 -3.17 -13.84 -1.60
CA ARG A 86 -3.16 -14.94 -2.57
C ARG A 86 -4.40 -15.83 -2.42
N GLU A 87 -4.81 -16.12 -1.19
CA GLU A 87 -6.03 -16.88 -0.89
C GLU A 87 -7.27 -16.17 -1.45
N LEU A 88 -7.47 -14.89 -1.13
CA LEU A 88 -8.60 -14.13 -1.66
C LEU A 88 -8.55 -14.02 -3.20
N ARG A 89 -7.37 -13.83 -3.79
CA ARG A 89 -7.20 -13.72 -5.25
C ARG A 89 -7.58 -15.01 -5.97
N ALA A 90 -7.30 -16.17 -5.38
CA ALA A 90 -7.59 -17.48 -5.96
C ALA A 90 -9.10 -17.75 -6.09
N GLU A 91 -9.91 -17.18 -5.19
CA GLU A 91 -11.37 -17.29 -5.22
C GLU A 91 -12.02 -16.39 -6.28
N ILE A 92 -11.29 -15.42 -6.84
CA ILE A 92 -11.81 -14.45 -7.81
C ILE A 92 -11.55 -14.98 -9.23
N PRO A 93 -12.59 -15.39 -9.99
CA PRO A 93 -12.43 -15.97 -11.33
C PRO A 93 -12.14 -14.93 -12.43
N LEU A 94 -11.94 -13.67 -12.05
CA LEU A 94 -11.67 -12.56 -12.95
C LEU A 94 -10.18 -12.55 -13.34
N SER A 95 -9.89 -12.18 -14.59
CA SER A 95 -8.52 -11.78 -14.96
C SER A 95 -8.14 -10.48 -14.24
N ASP A 96 -6.84 -10.22 -14.07
CA ASP A 96 -6.37 -9.02 -13.35
C ASP A 96 -6.92 -7.71 -13.95
N ASP A 97 -7.04 -7.65 -15.28
CA ASP A 97 -7.63 -6.50 -15.98
C ASP A 97 -9.11 -6.22 -15.63
N LEU A 98 -9.86 -7.25 -15.22
CA LEU A 98 -11.29 -7.15 -14.93
C LEU A 98 -11.59 -6.89 -13.45
N ILE A 99 -10.60 -7.01 -12.56
CA ILE A 99 -10.78 -6.85 -11.11
C ILE A 99 -11.31 -5.44 -10.77
N GLY A 100 -10.87 -4.37 -11.42
CA GLY A 100 -11.29 -3.02 -11.02
C GLY A 100 -12.80 -2.72 -11.15
N ARG A 101 -13.47 -3.23 -12.19
CA ARG A 101 -14.89 -2.94 -12.47
C ARG A 101 -15.80 -4.16 -12.35
N GLY A 102 -15.28 -5.36 -12.64
CA GLY A 102 -16.03 -6.60 -12.50
C GLY A 102 -16.04 -7.15 -11.08
N LEU A 103 -15.09 -6.75 -10.21
CA LEU A 103 -15.03 -7.27 -8.84
C LEU A 103 -16.23 -6.82 -7.99
N ILE A 104 -16.69 -5.57 -8.15
CA ILE A 104 -17.82 -5.05 -7.36
C ILE A 104 -19.07 -5.88 -7.63
N ASP A 105 -19.44 -6.03 -8.92
CA ASP A 105 -20.59 -6.82 -9.34
C ASP A 105 -20.45 -8.29 -8.92
N TRP A 106 -19.23 -8.84 -8.96
CA TRP A 106 -18.97 -10.20 -8.52
C TRP A 106 -19.11 -10.38 -7.00
N VAL A 107 -18.56 -9.47 -6.19
CA VAL A 107 -18.67 -9.49 -4.72
C VAL A 107 -20.13 -9.42 -4.29
N ASP A 108 -20.93 -8.57 -4.92
CA ASP A 108 -22.37 -8.45 -4.64
C ASP A 108 -23.12 -9.77 -4.90
N SER A 109 -22.60 -10.63 -5.79
CA SER A 109 -23.18 -11.94 -6.08
C SER A 109 -22.68 -13.07 -5.15
N ARG A 110 -21.75 -12.81 -4.23
CA ARG A 110 -21.03 -13.83 -3.44
C ARG A 110 -20.98 -13.48 -1.95
N PRO A 111 -22.05 -13.70 -1.16
CA PRO A 111 -22.05 -13.38 0.27
C PRO A 111 -20.97 -14.14 1.08
N ASP A 112 -20.58 -15.34 0.64
CA ASP A 112 -19.54 -16.12 1.31
C ASP A 112 -18.15 -15.46 1.26
N ILE A 113 -17.84 -14.73 0.17
CA ILE A 113 -16.53 -14.06 0.04
C ILE A 113 -16.35 -12.94 1.06
N VAL A 114 -17.45 -12.29 1.45
CA VAL A 114 -17.43 -11.25 2.48
C VAL A 114 -17.10 -11.85 3.85
N ARG A 115 -17.59 -13.06 4.13
CA ARG A 115 -17.27 -13.77 5.37
C ARG A 115 -15.81 -14.23 5.37
N GLU A 116 -15.36 -14.84 4.28
CA GLU A 116 -13.98 -15.33 4.12
C GLU A 116 -12.96 -14.18 4.23
N ALA A 117 -13.22 -13.05 3.56
CA ALA A 117 -12.36 -11.87 3.67
C ALA A 117 -12.25 -11.34 5.11
N ARG A 118 -13.35 -11.40 5.90
CA ARG A 118 -13.32 -11.01 7.32
C ARG A 118 -12.53 -11.99 8.19
N GLU A 119 -12.63 -13.28 7.91
CA GLU A 119 -11.83 -14.31 8.59
C GLU A 119 -10.33 -14.14 8.28
N LEU A 120 -10.00 -13.80 7.03
CA LEU A 120 -8.65 -13.39 6.63
C LEU A 120 -8.19 -12.12 7.36
N ASP A 121 -9.02 -11.06 7.39
CA ASP A 121 -8.72 -9.81 8.10
C ASP A 121 -8.37 -10.03 9.57
N SER A 122 -9.08 -10.94 10.25
CA SER A 122 -8.85 -11.22 11.68
C SER A 122 -7.47 -11.83 11.98
N ARG A 123 -6.80 -12.35 10.95
CA ARG A 123 -5.48 -12.97 11.02
C ARG A 123 -4.35 -12.04 10.56
N LEU A 124 -4.68 -10.86 10.02
CA LEU A 124 -3.65 -9.94 9.53
C LEU A 124 -2.96 -9.24 10.70
N GLU A 125 -1.65 -9.39 10.77
CA GLU A 125 -0.82 -8.58 11.65
C GLU A 125 -0.65 -7.15 11.11
N ASP A 126 -0.36 -6.19 11.99
CA ASP A 126 0.00 -4.84 11.56
C ASP A 126 1.31 -4.88 10.79
N VAL A 127 1.26 -4.48 9.51
CA VAL A 127 2.43 -4.43 8.62
C VAL A 127 3.31 -3.21 8.87
N ALA A 128 2.87 -2.24 9.67
CA ALA A 128 3.64 -1.00 9.91
C ALA A 128 5.06 -1.23 10.45
N PRO A 129 5.30 -2.12 11.44
CA PRO A 129 6.64 -2.42 11.92
C PRO A 129 7.52 -3.02 10.81
N LEU A 130 6.97 -3.92 9.99
CA LEU A 130 7.67 -4.56 8.87
C LEU A 130 8.08 -3.53 7.81
N ILE A 131 7.20 -2.60 7.47
CA ILE A 131 7.50 -1.49 6.55
C ILE A 131 8.65 -0.64 7.10
N TRP A 132 8.67 -0.34 8.39
CA TRP A 132 9.76 0.45 8.99
C TRP A 132 11.10 -0.28 8.97
N ASP A 133 11.08 -1.58 9.24
CA ASP A 133 12.28 -2.40 9.26
C ASP A 133 12.84 -2.55 7.85
N TYR A 134 11.97 -2.84 6.88
CA TYR A 134 12.32 -2.90 5.47
C TYR A 134 12.92 -1.58 4.93
N LEU A 135 12.26 -0.44 5.18
CA LEU A 135 12.75 0.87 4.74
C LEU A 135 14.13 1.21 5.31
N ARG A 136 14.43 0.76 6.52
CA ARG A 136 15.72 0.96 7.18
C ARG A 136 16.80 0.04 6.61
N ASP A 137 16.47 -1.21 6.35
CA ASP A 137 17.40 -2.19 5.78
C ASP A 137 17.73 -1.87 4.32
N CYS A 138 16.79 -1.26 3.59
CA CYS A 138 16.94 -0.81 2.21
C CYS A 138 17.45 0.64 2.06
N GLY A 139 18.03 1.25 3.11
CA GLY A 139 18.35 2.69 3.15
C GLY A 139 19.00 3.25 1.88
N ASP A 140 20.03 2.57 1.34
CA ASP A 140 20.71 3.02 0.12
C ASP A 140 19.90 2.81 -1.17
N ALA A 141 18.95 1.87 -1.16
CA ALA A 141 18.10 1.53 -2.30
C ALA A 141 16.82 2.37 -2.38
N VAL A 142 16.39 2.97 -1.26
CA VAL A 142 15.28 3.92 -1.22
C VAL A 142 15.84 5.34 -1.32
N PRO A 143 15.66 6.05 -2.45
CA PRO A 143 16.34 7.32 -2.67
C PRO A 143 15.94 8.35 -1.60
N ASP A 144 16.95 9.04 -1.03
CA ASP A 144 16.74 10.05 0.01
C ASP A 144 16.18 11.36 -0.56
N LEU A 145 14.91 11.33 -0.92
CA LEU A 145 14.26 12.48 -1.54
C LEU A 145 13.75 13.45 -0.48
N PRO A 146 13.83 14.77 -0.74
CA PRO A 146 13.09 15.73 0.05
C PRO A 146 11.60 15.43 -0.09
N LEU A 147 10.86 15.54 1.02
CA LEU A 147 9.42 15.36 1.00
C LEU A 147 8.80 16.25 -0.06
N HIS A 148 7.92 15.66 -0.87
CA HIS A 148 7.21 16.41 -1.88
C HIS A 148 6.38 17.49 -1.16
N GLN A 149 6.83 18.75 -1.25
CA GLN A 149 6.02 19.85 -0.78
C GLN A 149 4.74 19.85 -1.62
N PRO A 150 3.55 20.01 -1.00
CA PRO A 150 2.35 20.20 -1.79
C PRO A 150 2.64 21.34 -2.76
N ARG A 151 2.39 21.13 -4.05
CA ARG A 151 2.42 22.22 -5.03
C ARG A 151 1.59 23.34 -4.43
N ARG A 152 2.23 24.45 -4.04
CA ARG A 152 1.52 25.67 -3.66
C ARG A 152 0.57 25.94 -4.81
N GLY A 153 -0.71 25.67 -4.60
CA GLY A 153 -1.73 25.83 -5.62
C GLY A 153 -1.67 27.25 -6.14
N LEU A 154 -2.09 27.47 -7.39
CA LEU A 154 -2.08 28.77 -8.07
C LEU A 154 -2.60 29.94 -7.22
N LEU A 155 -3.44 29.69 -6.22
CA LEU A 155 -3.96 30.67 -5.26
C LEU A 155 -2.91 31.27 -4.32
N ALA A 156 -1.80 30.58 -4.04
CA ALA A 156 -0.72 31.11 -3.21
C ALA A 156 0.16 32.15 -3.94
N ARG A 157 0.09 32.25 -5.28
CA ARG A 157 0.79 33.30 -6.06
C ARG A 157 0.05 34.63 -6.10
N TRP A 158 -1.20 34.68 -5.65
CA TRP A 158 -2.00 35.91 -5.62
C TRP A 158 -1.95 36.65 -4.28
N LEU A 159 -1.36 36.05 -3.25
CA LEU A 159 -1.24 36.63 -1.90
C LEU A 159 0.23 36.89 -1.51
N SER A 160 1.13 37.05 -2.49
CA SER A 160 2.54 37.43 -2.29
C SER A 160 2.87 38.68 -3.09
#